data_AF-A0A4Y9AFJ2-F1
#
_entry.id   AF-A0A4Y9AFJ2-F1
#
_cell.length_a   1.000
_cell.length_b   1.000
_cell.length_c   1.000
_cell.angle_alpha   90.00
_cell.angle_beta   90.00
_cell.angle_gamma   90.00
#
_symmetry.space_group_name_H-M   'P 1'
#
loop_
_entity.id
_entity.type
_entity.pdbx_description
1 polymer ?
#
loop_
_entity_poly.entity_id
_entity_poly.type
_entity_poly.pdbx_seq_one_letter_code
_entity_poly.pdbx_strand_id
1 'polypeptide(L)'
;MIAVIVVVTLSIVFKGTAKVDKGFKLNYFKLSYRRKMIRTLTSLPVVILALIVVYFFSDFSILANIIIGLLLFLVFAIQLLYNFKMWRKMER
;
A
#
# COMPACT_ATOMS: atom_id res chain seq x y z
N MET A 1 -15.12 -8.72 -6.27
CA MET A 1 -15.60 -9.31 -4.99
C MET A 1 -14.65 -10.36 -4.41
N ILE A 2 -14.14 -11.31 -5.20
CA ILE A 2 -13.23 -12.38 -4.74
C ILE A 2 -11.98 -11.80 -4.03
N ALA A 3 -11.35 -10.76 -4.59
CA ALA A 3 -10.17 -10.14 -3.99
C ALA A 3 -10.43 -9.57 -2.58
N VAL A 4 -11.60 -8.96 -2.35
CA VAL A 4 -11.97 -8.40 -1.04
C VAL A 4 -12.15 -9.50 -0.02
N ILE A 5 -12.84 -10.59 -0.39
CA ILE A 5 -13.04 -11.75 0.48
C ILE A 5 -11.69 -12.32 0.91
N VAL A 6 -10.77 -12.52 -0.04
CA VAL A 6 -9.41 -13.03 0.22
C VAL A 6 -8.62 -12.11 1.15
N VAL A 7 -8.69 -10.79 0.94
CA VAL A 7 -8.03 -9.81 1.84
C VAL A 7 -8.58 -9.90 3.26
N VAL A 8 -9.89 -10.02 3.42
CA VAL A 8 -10.55 -10.13 4.73
C VAL A 8 -10.19 -11.44 5.42
N THR A 9 -10.21 -12.58 4.71
CA THR A 9 -9.84 -13.88 5.30
C THR A 9 -8.39 -13.86 5.77
N LEU A 10 -7.48 -13.35 4.95
CA LEU A 10 -6.07 -13.20 5.32
C LEU A 10 -5.88 -12.21 6.48
N SER A 11 -6.67 -11.14 6.55
CA SER A 11 -6.60 -10.19 7.66
C SER A 11 -6.92 -10.85 9.00
N ILE A 12 -7.96 -11.67 9.03
CA ILE A 12 -8.42 -12.36 10.25
C ILE A 12 -7.43 -13.47 10.64
N VAL A 13 -7.05 -14.33 9.70
CA VAL A 13 -6.17 -15.48 9.95
C VAL A 13 -4.79 -15.06 10.47
N PHE A 14 -4.27 -13.91 10.03
CA PHE A 14 -2.93 -13.46 10.37
C PHE A 14 -2.89 -12.38 11.47
N LYS A 15 -4.05 -12.04 12.05
CA LYS A 15 -4.16 -11.15 13.20
C LYS A 15 -3.50 -11.82 14.42
N GLY A 16 -2.57 -11.13 15.09
CA GLY A 16 -1.85 -11.66 16.25
C GLY A 16 -0.64 -12.57 15.95
N THR A 17 -0.37 -12.89 14.69
CA THR A 17 0.83 -13.68 14.34
C THR A 17 2.10 -12.83 14.37
N ALA A 18 3.20 -13.42 14.86
CA ALA A 18 4.51 -12.78 14.90
C ALA A 18 4.93 -12.27 13.52
N LYS A 19 5.34 -11.00 13.46
CA LYS A 19 5.80 -10.38 12.22
C LYS A 19 7.17 -10.94 11.87
N VAL A 20 7.32 -11.34 10.62
CA VAL A 20 8.59 -11.89 10.13
C VAL A 20 9.35 -10.78 9.42
N ASP A 21 10.66 -10.66 9.65
CA ASP A 21 11.52 -9.64 9.01
C ASP A 21 12.55 -10.20 8.00
N LYS A 22 12.78 -11.53 7.96
CA LYS A 22 13.65 -12.20 6.96
C LYS A 22 12.87 -13.18 6.05
N GLY A 23 13.37 -13.44 4.84
CA GLY A 23 12.81 -14.39 3.84
C GLY A 23 11.68 -13.84 2.94
N PHE A 24 11.49 -14.42 1.74
CA PHE A 24 10.45 -14.02 0.79
C PHE A 24 9.06 -14.47 1.28
N LYS A 25 8.15 -13.52 1.54
CA LYS A 25 6.75 -13.82 1.87
C LYS A 25 5.80 -12.89 1.12
N LEU A 26 4.87 -13.49 0.39
CA LEU A 26 3.83 -12.80 -0.37
C LEU A 26 2.72 -12.21 0.51
N ASN A 27 2.44 -12.83 1.66
CA ASN A 27 1.32 -12.45 2.51
C ASN A 27 1.58 -11.13 3.27
N TYR A 28 0.85 -10.08 2.88
CA TYR A 28 0.95 -8.73 3.44
C TYR A 28 0.77 -8.68 4.96
N PHE A 29 -0.10 -9.52 5.52
CA PHE A 29 -0.43 -9.44 6.94
C PHE A 29 0.68 -9.95 7.87
N LYS A 30 1.59 -10.80 7.38
CA LYS A 30 2.73 -11.35 8.16
C LYS A 30 4.03 -10.55 8.05
N LEU A 31 4.07 -9.53 7.19
CA LEU A 31 5.24 -8.67 7.02
C LEU A 31 5.41 -7.70 8.19
N SER A 32 6.67 -7.47 8.58
CA SER A 32 7.10 -6.38 9.43
C SER A 32 6.68 -5.02 8.87
N TYR A 33 6.49 -4.04 9.76
CA TYR A 33 6.10 -2.69 9.34
C TYR A 33 7.20 -2.04 8.49
N ARG A 34 8.47 -2.35 8.76
CA ARG A 34 9.61 -1.95 7.93
C ARG A 34 9.46 -2.41 6.48
N ARG A 35 9.20 -3.71 6.26
CA ARG A 35 9.08 -4.26 4.91
C ARG A 35 7.83 -3.76 4.18
N LYS A 36 6.74 -3.51 4.90
CA LYS A 36 5.56 -2.83 4.33
C LYS A 36 5.91 -1.43 3.84
N MET A 37 6.67 -0.66 4.61
CA MET A 37 7.13 0.68 4.22
C MET A 37 8.02 0.65 2.98
N ILE A 38 9.02 -0.24 2.94
CA ILE A 38 9.89 -0.42 1.76
C ILE A 38 9.04 -0.79 0.54
N ARG A 39 8.08 -1.71 0.70
CA ARG A 39 7.21 -2.14 -0.40
C ARG A 39 6.35 -0.99 -0.93
N THR A 40 5.79 -0.17 -0.04
CA THR A 40 5.05 1.05 -0.39
C THR A 40 5.94 1.99 -1.21
N LEU A 41 7.19 2.25 -0.78
CA LEU A 41 8.14 3.07 -1.54
C LEU A 41 8.50 2.46 -2.90
N THR A 42 8.80 1.16 -2.97
CA THR A 42 9.13 0.49 -4.24
C THR A 42 7.93 0.36 -5.18
N SER A 43 6.70 0.44 -4.68
CA SER A 43 5.50 0.46 -5.51
C SER A 43 5.17 1.85 -6.05
N LEU A 44 5.81 2.91 -5.53
CA LEU A 44 5.57 4.29 -5.99
C LEU A 44 5.80 4.45 -7.51
N PRO A 45 6.89 3.94 -8.12
CA PRO A 45 7.08 4.04 -9.58
C PRO A 45 5.95 3.37 -10.37
N VAL A 46 5.44 2.22 -9.89
CA VAL A 46 4.35 1.50 -10.53
C VAL A 46 3.05 2.30 -10.47
N VAL A 47 2.76 2.92 -9.33
CA VAL A 47 1.58 3.80 -9.16
C VAL A 47 1.68 5.04 -10.05
N ILE A 48 2.87 5.64 -10.16
CA ILE A 48 3.11 6.78 -11.05
C ILE A 48 2.88 6.38 -12.52
N LEU A 49 3.42 5.23 -12.96
CA LEU A 49 3.18 4.72 -14.30
C LEU A 49 1.69 4.45 -14.57
N ALA A 50 0.98 3.86 -13.62
CA ALA A 50 -0.45 3.65 -13.74
C ALA A 50 -1.23 4.97 -13.88
N LEU A 51 -0.85 6.00 -13.13
CA LEU A 51 -1.44 7.34 -13.24
C LEU A 51 -1.18 7.97 -14.61
N ILE A 52 0.03 7.82 -15.16
CA ILE A 52 0.37 8.28 -16.52
C ILE A 52 -0.53 7.58 -17.54
N VAL A 53 -0.67 6.26 -17.46
CA VAL A 53 -1.55 5.50 -18.35
C VAL A 53 -3.00 5.99 -18.23
N VAL A 54 -3.54 6.15 -17.02
CA VAL A 54 -4.89 6.67 -16.84
C VAL A 54 -5.02 8.07 -17.46
N TYR A 55 -4.04 8.95 -17.27
CA TYR A 55 -4.07 10.30 -17.85
C TYR A 55 -4.12 10.30 -19.38
N PHE A 56 -3.38 9.40 -20.04
CA PHE A 56 -3.36 9.32 -21.51
C PHE A 56 -4.56 8.59 -22.11
N PHE A 57 -5.16 7.64 -21.39
CA PHE A 57 -6.21 6.77 -21.92
C PHE A 57 -7.62 7.06 -21.38
N SER A 58 -7.76 8.00 -20.44
CA SER A 58 -9.06 8.43 -19.91
C SER A 58 -9.44 9.81 -20.45
N ASP A 59 -10.71 9.97 -20.81
CA ASP A 59 -11.29 11.27 -21.20
C ASP A 59 -11.66 12.12 -19.97
N PHE A 60 -10.97 11.93 -18.85
CA PHE A 60 -11.22 12.69 -17.64
C PHE A 60 -10.80 14.15 -17.81
N SER A 61 -11.60 15.05 -17.25
CA SER A 61 -11.21 16.45 -17.20
C SER A 61 -9.92 16.63 -16.40
N ILE A 62 -9.16 17.68 -16.73
CA ILE A 62 -7.92 18.04 -16.02
C ILE A 62 -8.17 18.13 -14.50
N LEU A 63 -9.31 18.70 -14.10
CA LEU A 63 -9.70 18.86 -12.70
C LEU A 63 -9.90 17.49 -12.03
N ALA A 64 -10.57 16.54 -12.71
CA ALA A 64 -10.73 15.18 -12.20
C ALA A 64 -9.38 14.46 -12.04
N ASN A 65 -8.47 14.58 -13.01
CA ASN A 65 -7.13 14.01 -12.94
C ASN A 65 -6.31 14.56 -11.75
N ILE A 66 -6.40 15.87 -11.48
CA ILE A 66 -5.77 16.50 -10.31
C ILE A 66 -6.34 15.95 -9.00
N ILE A 67 -7.67 15.84 -8.89
CA ILE A 67 -8.32 15.29 -7.69
C ILE A 67 -7.89 13.83 -7.45
N ILE A 68 -7.87 13.01 -8.50
CA ILE A 68 -7.44 11.60 -8.41
C ILE A 68 -5.98 11.51 -7.94
N GLY A 69 -5.09 12.32 -8.53
CA GLY A 69 -3.69 12.38 -8.13
C GLY A 69 -3.51 12.78 -6.67
N LEU A 70 -4.22 13.82 -6.20
CA LEU A 70 -4.20 14.27 -4.81
C LEU A 70 -4.71 13.21 -3.84
N LEU A 71 -5.82 12.53 -4.17
CA LEU A 71 -6.37 11.46 -3.34
C LEU A 71 -5.39 10.29 -3.22
N LEU A 72 -4.77 9.87 -4.32
CA LEU A 72 -3.77 8.80 -4.29
C LEU A 72 -2.52 9.21 -3.49
N PHE A 73 -2.07 10.45 -3.63
CA PHE A 73 -0.97 10.99 -2.85
C PHE A 73 -1.29 10.98 -1.34
N LEU A 74 -2.48 11.42 -0.94
CA LEU A 74 -2.92 11.40 0.46
C LEU A 74 -2.96 9.97 1.03
N VAL A 75 -3.55 9.03 0.31
CA VAL A 75 -3.59 7.61 0.73
C VAL A 75 -2.18 7.06 0.88
N PHE A 76 -1.28 7.36 -0.06
CA PHE A 76 0.11 6.94 0.00
C PHE A 76 0.84 7.53 1.21
N ALA A 77 0.69 8.83 1.45
CA ALA A 77 1.30 9.53 2.59
C ALA A 77 0.80 8.97 3.92
N ILE A 78 -0.51 8.76 4.08
CA ILE A 78 -1.10 8.14 5.27
C ILE A 78 -0.53 6.74 5.49
N GLN A 79 -0.45 5.93 4.43
CA GLN A 79 0.07 4.57 4.50
C GLN A 79 1.56 4.55 4.88
N LEU A 80 2.36 5.46 4.34
CA LEU A 80 3.77 5.61 4.68
C LEU A 80 3.96 6.01 6.14
N LEU A 81 3.23 7.03 6.60
CA LEU A 81 3.28 7.54 7.98
C LEU A 81 2.83 6.49 9.00
N TYR A 82 1.73 5.78 8.70
CA TYR A 82 1.24 4.69 9.55
C TYR A 82 2.27 3.58 9.69
N ASN A 83 2.83 3.12 8.56
CA ASN A 83 3.85 2.07 8.57
C ASN A 83 5.12 2.53 9.30
N PHE A 84 5.55 3.78 9.11
CA PHE A 84 6.70 4.34 9.82
C PHE A 84 6.47 4.44 11.33
N LYS A 85 5.31 4.94 11.76
CA LYS A 85 4.94 5.06 13.18
C LYS A 85 4.89 3.68 13.85
N MET A 86 4.30 2.68 13.17
CA MET A 86 4.22 1.33 13.68
C MET A 86 5.57 0.62 13.69
N TRP A 87 6.42 0.85 12.69
CA TRP A 87 7.80 0.38 12.68
C TRP A 87 8.56 0.91 13.90
N ARG A 88 8.47 2.22 14.17
CA ARG A 88 9.10 2.82 15.36
C ARG A 88 8.54 2.34 16.70
N LYS A 89 7.28 1.89 16.75
CA LYS A 89 6.63 1.46 18.00
C LYS A 89 6.85 -0.03 18.31
N MET A 90 6.93 -0.88 17.29
CA MET A 90 6.98 -2.34 17.46
C MET A 90 8.37 -2.95 17.21
N GLU A 91 9.22 -2.27 16.45
CA GLU A 91 10.48 -2.85 15.94
C GLU A 91 11.70 -1.95 16.20
N ARG A 92 11.57 -0.90 17.02
CA ARG A 92 12.65 0.02 17.38
C ARG A 92 12.61 0.44 18.83
#